data_AF-X1GAM5-F1
#
_entry.id   AF-X1GAM5-F1
#
_cell.length_a   1.000
_cell.length_b   1.000
_cell.length_c   1.000
_cell.angle_alpha   90.00
_cell.angle_beta   90.00
_cell.angle_gamma   90.00
#
_symmetry.space_group_name_H-M   'P 1'
#
loop_
_entity.id
_entity.type
_entity.pdbx_description
1 polymer ?
#
loop_
_entity_poly.entity_id
_entity_poly.type
_entity_poly.pdbx_seq_one_letter_code
_entity_poly.pdbx_strand_id
1 'polypeptide(L)'
;FGGSKPIGDSGIVLDMKRMNQIINLDQENLIVTVEAGISWGKLNEYLCHYDLYTGCMGPGSGMTAAIGGGISHHSVGGGGCAKYGACTNQLVSLEVVLPTGDIIETGSQANKYSKFPFNRFGNGPDLAGLFCGDNGIFGVKTKVSLQIFPKPLFAAYKTFQLPRKERVISAKIMNEIRQKGIDVYDVMYMMDILVRIGSEIGMFPFWENLKSIKKTLDPRFILSRGKFNFWGENGKK
;
A
#
# COMPACT_ATOMS: atom_id res chain seq x y z
N PHE A 1 -7.18 -10.99 15.01
CA PHE A 1 -6.30 -9.82 14.82
C PHE A 1 -6.89 -8.65 15.61
N GLY A 2 -6.46 -8.49 16.86
CA GLY A 2 -7.04 -7.56 17.83
C GLY A 2 -5.99 -6.60 18.36
N GLY A 3 -5.64 -5.58 17.59
CA GLY A 3 -4.54 -4.67 17.93
C GLY A 3 -4.78 -3.76 19.14
N SER A 4 -6.03 -3.60 19.59
CA SER A 4 -6.39 -2.64 20.64
C SER A 4 -7.28 -3.21 21.75
N LYS A 5 -7.53 -4.53 21.79
CA LYS A 5 -8.29 -5.14 22.90
C LYS A 5 -7.34 -5.33 24.09
N PRO A 6 -7.55 -4.64 25.22
CA PRO A 6 -6.77 -4.91 26.43
C PRO A 6 -6.93 -6.35 26.89
N ILE A 7 -5.86 -6.96 27.39
CA ILE A 7 -5.90 -8.27 28.03
C ILE A 7 -6.15 -8.06 29.52
N GLY A 8 -7.18 -8.73 30.06
CA GLY A 8 -7.59 -8.57 31.45
C GLY A 8 -8.27 -7.23 31.74
N ASP A 9 -8.31 -6.87 33.02
CA ASP A 9 -9.13 -5.75 33.52
C ASP A 9 -8.33 -4.44 33.70
N SER A 10 -7.02 -4.46 33.48
CA SER A 10 -6.11 -3.34 33.83
C SER A 10 -5.35 -2.74 32.65
N GLY A 11 -5.79 -2.98 31.41
CA GLY A 11 -5.10 -2.43 30.24
C GLY A 11 -5.65 -1.06 29.80
N ILE A 12 -4.79 -0.29 29.14
CA ILE A 12 -5.10 1.07 28.67
C ILE A 12 -5.26 1.02 27.14
N VAL A 13 -6.28 1.71 26.62
CA VAL A 13 -6.42 1.99 25.19
C VAL A 13 -5.85 3.37 24.90
N LEU A 14 -4.76 3.41 24.14
CA LEU A 14 -4.12 4.66 23.73
C LEU A 14 -4.62 5.08 22.33
N ASP A 15 -5.46 6.10 22.27
CA ASP A 15 -5.91 6.68 21.00
C ASP A 15 -4.94 7.76 20.50
N MET A 16 -4.22 7.43 19.43
CA MET A 16 -3.22 8.31 18.81
C MET A 16 -3.80 9.32 17.82
N LYS A 17 -5.11 9.29 17.51
CA LYS A 17 -5.71 10.10 16.41
C LYS A 17 -5.51 11.61 16.54
N ARG A 18 -5.21 12.13 17.75
CA ARG A 18 -4.90 13.55 17.97
C ARG A 18 -3.45 13.92 17.61
N MET A 19 -2.55 12.95 17.57
CA MET A 19 -1.19 13.10 17.07
C MET A 19 -1.20 12.92 15.54
N ASN A 20 -1.71 13.92 14.82
CA ASN A 20 -1.99 13.86 13.38
C ASN A 20 -1.40 15.01 12.56
N GLN A 21 -0.35 15.66 13.07
CA GLN A 21 0.34 16.75 12.40
C GLN A 21 1.37 16.26 11.39
N ILE A 22 1.58 17.06 10.35
CA ILE A 22 2.74 16.93 9.45
C ILE A 22 3.86 17.76 10.07
N ILE A 23 4.97 17.12 10.40
CA ILE A 23 6.09 17.74 11.10
C ILE A 23 7.04 18.40 10.10
N ASN A 24 7.31 17.71 8.98
CA ASN A 24 8.20 18.20 7.94
C ASN A 24 7.85 17.58 6.57
N LEU A 25 7.97 18.37 5.51
CA LEU A 25 7.93 17.90 4.12
C LEU A 25 9.21 18.36 3.42
N ASP A 26 10.14 17.44 3.22
CA ASP A 26 11.36 17.65 2.46
C ASP A 26 11.10 17.23 1.00
N GLN A 27 10.80 18.22 0.15
CA GLN A 27 10.50 17.98 -1.26
C GLN A 27 11.75 17.67 -2.08
N GLU A 28 12.93 18.09 -1.61
CA GLU A 28 14.19 17.83 -2.31
C GLU A 28 14.60 16.37 -2.15
N ASN A 29 14.47 15.83 -0.93
CA ASN A 29 14.79 14.44 -0.63
C ASN A 29 13.59 13.50 -0.76
N LEU A 30 12.41 14.02 -1.06
CA LEU A 30 11.14 13.27 -1.17
C LEU A 30 10.85 12.47 0.10
N ILE A 31 10.89 13.14 1.25
CA ILE A 31 10.63 12.55 2.57
C ILE A 31 9.62 13.40 3.32
N VAL A 32 8.63 12.74 3.93
CA VAL A 32 7.68 13.38 4.85
C VAL A 32 7.84 12.79 6.24
N THR A 33 7.88 13.65 7.25
CA THR A 33 7.81 13.26 8.66
C THR A 33 6.48 13.70 9.24
N VAL A 34 5.78 12.77 9.86
CA VAL A 34 4.44 12.97 10.42
C VAL A 34 4.33 12.39 11.81
N GLU A 35 3.36 12.86 12.57
CA GLU A 35 2.92 12.16 13.77
C GLU A 35 2.22 10.85 13.41
N ALA A 36 2.47 9.81 14.20
CA ALA A 36 2.08 8.43 13.89
C ALA A 36 0.55 8.22 13.81
N GLY A 37 -0.25 9.09 14.41
CA GLY A 37 -1.71 9.03 14.41
C GLY A 37 -2.38 9.66 13.19
N ILE A 38 -1.64 10.32 12.30
CA ILE A 38 -2.19 10.85 11.04
C ILE A 38 -2.74 9.70 10.19
N SER A 39 -3.89 9.91 9.54
CA SER A 39 -4.43 8.92 8.62
C SER A 39 -3.73 8.96 7.26
N TRP A 40 -3.71 7.83 6.55
CA TRP A 40 -3.21 7.78 5.16
C TRP A 40 -3.97 8.74 4.25
N GLY A 41 -5.29 8.88 4.45
CA GLY A 41 -6.12 9.80 3.67
C GLY A 41 -5.70 11.26 3.86
N LYS A 42 -5.57 11.71 5.12
CA LYS A 42 -5.17 13.08 5.45
C LYS A 42 -3.75 13.40 4.95
N LEU A 43 -2.83 12.44 5.07
CA LEU A 43 -1.47 12.62 4.56
C LEU A 43 -1.46 12.73 3.02
N ASN A 44 -2.15 11.82 2.31
CA ASN A 44 -2.18 11.87 0.85
C ASN A 44 -2.91 13.11 0.31
N GLU A 45 -3.97 13.56 0.98
CA GLU A 45 -4.65 14.81 0.65
C GLU A 45 -3.68 16.00 0.71
N TYR A 46 -2.91 16.10 1.80
CA TYR A 46 -1.89 17.14 1.94
C TYR A 46 -0.81 17.05 0.85
N LEU A 47 -0.25 15.86 0.61
CA LEU A 47 0.81 15.65 -0.38
C LEU A 47 0.33 15.97 -1.82
N CYS A 48 -0.95 15.73 -2.12
CA CYS A 48 -1.52 16.04 -3.43
C CYS A 48 -1.43 17.52 -3.80
N HIS A 49 -1.37 18.45 -2.83
CA HIS A 49 -1.17 19.87 -3.09
C HIS A 49 0.24 20.20 -3.64
N TYR A 50 1.16 19.25 -3.55
CA TYR A 50 2.55 19.36 -4.02
C TYR A 50 2.85 18.40 -5.19
N ASP A 51 1.83 17.81 -5.82
CA ASP A 51 1.99 16.75 -6.82
C ASP A 51 2.75 15.51 -6.31
N LEU A 52 2.66 15.25 -5.00
CA LEU A 52 3.28 14.12 -4.31
C LEU A 52 2.23 13.18 -3.72
N TYR A 53 2.63 11.97 -3.37
CA TYR A 53 1.81 11.01 -2.61
C TYR A 53 2.68 9.94 -1.93
N THR A 54 2.08 9.09 -1.09
CA THR A 54 2.82 8.10 -0.31
C THR A 54 3.25 6.85 -1.10
N GLY A 55 2.82 6.65 -2.34
CA GLY A 55 3.06 5.40 -3.06
C GLY A 55 2.09 4.29 -2.63
N CYS A 56 2.24 3.83 -1.38
CA CYS A 56 1.32 2.88 -0.73
C CYS A 56 0.17 3.64 -0.08
N MET A 57 -1.07 3.18 -0.29
CA MET A 57 -2.27 3.85 0.25
C MET A 57 -2.72 3.33 1.62
N GLY A 58 -1.87 2.54 2.31
CA GLY A 58 -2.20 1.92 3.60
C GLY A 58 -3.01 0.63 3.45
N PRO A 59 -3.67 0.12 4.50
CA PRO A 59 -4.43 -1.14 4.43
C PRO A 59 -5.68 -1.03 3.53
N GLY A 60 -6.46 -2.10 3.37
CA GLY A 60 -7.74 -2.02 2.63
C GLY A 60 -8.74 -1.01 3.20
N SER A 61 -8.62 -0.65 4.48
CA SER A 61 -9.31 0.48 5.13
C SER A 61 -8.64 1.85 4.90
N GLY A 62 -7.68 1.91 3.97
CA GLY A 62 -6.55 2.84 3.87
C GLY A 62 -6.81 4.25 4.36
N MET A 63 -7.83 4.92 3.82
CA MET A 63 -8.06 6.35 4.05
C MET A 63 -8.21 6.74 5.52
N THR A 64 -8.80 5.89 6.36
CA THR A 64 -9.03 6.20 7.79
C THR A 64 -8.00 5.58 8.72
N ALA A 65 -7.19 4.63 8.23
CA ALA A 65 -6.17 3.97 9.04
C ALA A 65 -5.02 4.94 9.36
N ALA A 66 -4.49 4.86 10.57
CA ALA A 66 -3.33 5.65 10.97
C ALA A 66 -2.03 5.10 10.36
N ILE A 67 -1.09 5.99 10.04
CA ILE A 67 0.23 5.63 9.49
C ILE A 67 0.98 4.69 10.45
N GLY A 68 1.07 5.02 11.74
CA GLY A 68 1.76 4.21 12.74
C GLY A 68 1.15 2.81 12.92
N GLY A 69 -0.17 2.71 12.74
CA GLY A 69 -0.87 1.43 12.69
C GLY A 69 -0.51 0.61 11.45
N GLY A 70 -0.37 1.26 10.29
CA GLY A 70 0.11 0.66 9.05
C GLY A 70 1.51 0.07 9.19
N ILE A 71 2.44 0.83 9.77
CA ILE A 71 3.82 0.38 10.05
C ILE A 71 3.84 -0.80 11.03
N SER A 72 3.07 -0.71 12.12
CA SER A 72 3.01 -1.77 13.13
C SER A 72 2.42 -3.08 12.61
N HIS A 73 1.59 -3.06 11.56
CA HIS A 73 1.00 -4.27 10.96
C HIS A 73 1.68 -4.71 9.66
N HIS A 74 2.75 -4.03 9.24
CA HIS A 74 3.40 -4.28 7.95
C HIS A 74 2.37 -4.27 6.80
N SER A 75 1.57 -3.20 6.73
CA SER A 75 0.45 -3.13 5.79
C SER A 75 0.88 -3.27 4.33
N VAL A 76 0.20 -4.18 3.61
CA VAL A 76 0.39 -4.50 2.18
C VAL A 76 -0.92 -4.36 1.36
N GLY A 77 -1.90 -3.61 1.87
CA GLY A 77 -3.22 -3.42 1.24
C GLY A 77 -3.36 -2.10 0.47
N GLY A 78 -4.60 -1.73 0.12
CA GLY A 78 -4.98 -0.36 -0.28
C GLY A 78 -4.53 0.15 -1.65
N GLY A 79 -3.53 -0.49 -2.27
CA GLY A 79 -2.99 -0.16 -3.59
C GLY A 79 -1.57 0.39 -3.53
N GLY A 80 -0.82 0.21 -4.62
CA GLY A 80 0.53 0.71 -4.80
C GLY A 80 1.65 -0.20 -4.29
N CYS A 81 1.36 -1.18 -3.43
CA CYS A 81 2.40 -2.06 -2.88
C CYS A 81 3.12 -2.92 -3.92
N ALA A 82 2.48 -3.22 -5.05
CA ALA A 82 3.13 -3.98 -6.13
C ALA A 82 4.28 -3.18 -6.77
N LYS A 83 4.14 -1.85 -6.84
CA LYS A 83 5.14 -0.95 -7.42
C LYS A 83 6.12 -0.38 -6.40
N TYR A 84 5.62 0.04 -5.24
CA TYR A 84 6.39 0.79 -4.24
C TYR A 84 6.77 -0.01 -3.00
N GLY A 85 6.44 -1.30 -2.96
CA GLY A 85 6.63 -2.15 -1.79
C GLY A 85 5.60 -1.93 -0.68
N ALA A 86 5.72 -2.70 0.40
CA ALA A 86 4.91 -2.50 1.59
C ALA A 86 5.14 -1.11 2.19
N CYS A 87 4.22 -0.63 3.04
CA CYS A 87 4.41 0.66 3.72
C CYS A 87 5.74 0.74 4.51
N THR A 88 6.22 -0.40 5.01
CA THR A 88 7.49 -0.53 5.73
C THR A 88 8.70 -0.45 4.81
N ASN A 89 8.58 -0.74 3.51
CA ASN A 89 9.66 -0.51 2.53
C ASN A 89 9.91 0.98 2.29
N GLN A 90 8.88 1.82 2.49
CA GLN A 90 8.96 3.27 2.36
C GLN A 90 9.45 3.95 3.65
N LEU A 91 9.60 3.20 4.75
CA LEU A 91 10.01 3.75 6.03
C LEU A 91 11.46 4.27 5.99
N VAL A 92 11.65 5.49 6.48
CA VAL A 92 12.97 6.13 6.63
C VAL A 92 13.40 6.12 8.10
N SER A 93 12.54 6.60 9.00
CA SER A 93 12.84 6.67 10.43
C SER A 93 11.57 6.62 11.27
N LEU A 94 11.77 6.27 12.54
CA LEU A 94 10.76 6.26 13.60
C LEU A 94 11.29 6.98 14.83
N GLU A 95 10.39 7.68 15.52
CA GLU A 95 10.52 8.01 16.95
C GLU A 95 9.60 7.05 17.72
N VAL A 96 10.14 6.37 18.73
CA VAL A 96 9.42 5.35 19.49
C VAL A 96 9.63 5.57 20.99
N VAL A 97 8.53 5.58 21.73
CA VAL A 97 8.53 5.51 23.20
C VAL A 97 8.56 4.05 23.62
N LEU A 98 9.61 3.66 24.34
CA LEU A 98 9.81 2.31 24.86
C LEU A 98 9.02 2.08 26.16
N PRO A 99 8.81 0.82 26.59
CA PRO A 99 8.21 0.51 27.89
C PRO A 99 8.98 1.08 29.09
N THR A 100 10.28 1.36 28.94
CA THR A 100 11.11 2.03 29.95
C THR A 100 10.81 3.53 30.09
N GLY A 101 10.06 4.10 29.15
CA GLY A 101 9.82 5.55 29.03
C GLY A 101 10.87 6.27 28.17
N ASP A 102 11.93 5.59 27.76
CA ASP A 102 12.93 6.17 26.88
C ASP A 102 12.36 6.44 25.48
N ILE A 103 12.79 7.55 24.89
CA ILE A 103 12.48 7.90 23.51
C ILE A 103 13.69 7.54 22.66
N ILE A 104 13.49 6.70 21.66
CA ILE A 104 14.53 6.34 20.69
C ILE A 104 14.16 6.83 19.30
N GLU A 105 15.21 7.14 18.54
CA GLU A 105 15.11 7.42 17.10
C GLU A 105 15.81 6.32 16.32
N THR A 106 15.34 6.05 15.11
CA THR A 106 15.87 5.00 14.23
C THR A 106 16.33 5.55 12.89
N GLY A 107 17.07 4.74 12.12
CA GLY A 107 17.61 5.14 10.82
C GLY A 107 18.59 6.31 10.93
N SER A 108 18.59 7.18 9.93
CA SER A 108 19.39 8.41 9.85
C SER A 108 19.19 9.32 11.06
N GLN A 109 17.97 9.39 11.59
CA GLN A 109 17.61 10.25 12.72
C GLN A 109 18.29 9.82 14.03
N ALA A 110 18.67 8.55 14.18
CA ALA A 110 19.45 8.08 15.33
C ALA A 110 20.84 8.74 15.45
N ASN A 111 21.34 9.36 14.37
CA ASN A 111 22.57 10.12 14.39
C ASN A 111 22.28 11.55 14.87
N LYS A 112 22.85 11.93 16.02
CA LYS A 112 22.73 13.28 16.63
C LYS A 112 23.16 14.45 15.73
N TYR A 113 23.93 14.19 14.68
CA TYR A 113 24.35 15.20 13.71
C TYR A 113 23.37 15.33 12.52
N SER A 114 22.40 14.42 12.41
CA SER A 114 21.37 14.47 11.37
C SER A 114 20.26 15.43 11.81
N LYS A 115 20.08 16.50 11.05
CA LYS A 115 19.01 17.47 11.31
C LYS A 115 17.63 16.94 10.89
N PHE A 116 17.60 16.13 9.83
CA PHE A 116 16.39 15.56 9.25
C PHE A 116 16.61 14.10 8.86
N PRO A 117 15.55 13.28 8.78
CA PRO A 117 15.66 11.90 8.35
C PRO A 117 15.85 11.83 6.83
N PHE A 118 16.85 11.08 6.38
CA PHE A 118 17.20 10.93 4.96
C PHE A 118 17.37 9.48 4.51
N ASN A 119 17.63 8.55 5.43
CA ASN A 119 17.79 7.13 5.11
C ASN A 119 17.40 6.23 6.30
N ARG A 120 16.96 5.01 6.02
CA ARG A 120 16.75 3.95 7.02
C ARG A 120 18.02 3.18 7.34
N PHE A 121 18.85 2.97 6.33
CA PHE A 121 20.05 2.13 6.43
C PHE A 121 21.32 2.98 6.63
N GLY A 122 22.45 2.32 6.90
CA GLY A 122 23.77 2.96 6.96
C GLY A 122 24.23 3.40 8.35
N ASN A 123 23.34 3.42 9.34
CA ASN A 123 23.68 3.70 10.75
C ASN A 123 23.70 2.41 11.59
N GLY A 124 24.47 1.40 11.16
CA GLY A 124 24.54 0.10 11.81
C GLY A 124 23.35 -0.82 11.44
N PRO A 125 22.95 -1.75 12.34
CA PRO A 125 21.80 -2.63 12.10
C PRO A 125 20.51 -1.86 11.87
N ASP A 126 19.59 -2.44 11.10
CA ASP A 126 18.27 -1.86 10.85
C ASP A 126 17.35 -1.99 12.06
N LEU A 127 17.52 -1.08 13.04
CA LEU A 127 16.70 -1.02 14.24
C LEU A 127 15.25 -0.59 13.94
N ALA A 128 15.02 0.18 12.86
CA ALA A 128 13.66 0.53 12.42
C ALA A 128 12.87 -0.73 12.05
N GLY A 129 13.54 -1.74 11.48
CA GLY A 129 12.97 -3.03 11.13
C GLY A 129 12.35 -3.78 12.31
N LEU A 130 12.86 -3.62 13.53
CA LEU A 130 12.27 -4.24 14.73
C LEU A 130 10.84 -3.74 15.00
N PHE A 131 10.53 -2.50 14.62
CA PHE A 131 9.23 -1.86 14.83
C PHE A 131 8.30 -1.97 13.60
N CYS A 132 8.72 -2.69 12.56
CA CYS A 132 7.93 -2.94 11.36
C CYS A 132 7.19 -4.29 11.48
N GLY A 133 5.86 -4.27 11.57
CA GLY A 133 5.09 -5.50 11.77
C GLY A 133 5.10 -6.04 13.20
N ASP A 134 5.52 -5.23 14.17
CA ASP A 134 5.64 -5.61 15.58
C ASP A 134 4.30 -5.64 16.33
N ASN A 135 3.21 -5.27 15.67
CA ASN A 135 1.87 -5.15 16.24
C ASN A 135 1.80 -4.24 17.49
N GLY A 136 2.74 -3.29 17.62
CA GLY A 136 2.81 -2.39 18.78
C GLY A 136 3.42 -3.00 20.04
N ILE A 137 4.03 -4.19 19.96
CA ILE A 137 4.54 -4.92 21.14
C ILE A 137 5.81 -4.26 21.71
N PHE A 138 6.64 -3.63 20.88
CA PHE A 138 7.93 -3.10 21.33
C PHE A 138 7.91 -1.62 21.75
N GLY A 139 6.80 -0.92 21.54
CA GLY A 139 6.67 0.48 21.93
C GLY A 139 5.66 1.26 21.09
N VAL A 140 5.45 2.51 21.49
CA VAL A 140 4.52 3.44 20.87
C VAL A 140 5.27 4.32 19.88
N LYS A 141 4.97 4.19 18.59
CA LYS A 141 5.51 5.09 17.55
C LYS A 141 4.83 6.44 17.70
N THR A 142 5.61 7.51 17.82
CA THR A 142 5.11 8.88 17.97
C THR A 142 5.32 9.68 16.69
N LYS A 143 6.44 9.46 15.99
CA LYS A 143 6.72 10.04 14.66
C LYS A 143 7.14 8.96 13.66
N VAL A 144 6.75 9.16 12.40
CA VAL A 144 7.07 8.29 11.28
C VAL A 144 7.57 9.14 10.13
N SER A 145 8.71 8.78 9.55
CA SER A 145 9.22 9.37 8.32
C SER A 145 9.14 8.39 7.17
N LEU A 146 8.55 8.81 6.06
CA LEU A 146 8.32 7.99 4.88
C LEU A 146 8.93 8.63 3.64
N GLN A 147 9.48 7.81 2.75
CA GLN A 147 9.68 8.19 1.37
C GLN A 147 8.32 8.46 0.72
N ILE A 148 8.27 9.53 -0.06
CA ILE A 148 7.11 9.91 -0.87
C ILE A 148 7.51 9.96 -2.33
N PHE A 149 6.53 9.98 -3.22
CA PHE A 149 6.74 9.82 -4.65
C PHE A 149 5.99 10.91 -5.42
N PRO A 150 6.49 11.30 -6.60
CA PRO A 150 5.69 12.08 -7.53
C PRO A 150 4.40 11.36 -7.89
N LYS A 151 3.32 12.12 -7.97
CA LYS A 151 2.05 11.62 -8.48
C LYS A 151 2.23 11.19 -9.95
N PRO A 152 1.76 10.00 -10.35
CA PRO A 152 1.91 9.57 -11.73
C PRO A 152 1.12 10.49 -12.69
N LEU A 153 1.76 10.90 -13.79
CA LEU A 153 1.14 11.72 -14.84
C LEU A 153 -0.05 11.03 -15.51
N PHE A 154 -0.02 9.69 -15.56
CA PHE A 154 -1.05 8.87 -16.20
C PHE A 154 -1.35 7.64 -15.35
N ALA A 155 -2.63 7.29 -15.27
CA ALA A 155 -3.10 6.05 -14.68
C ALA A 155 -4.09 5.38 -15.65
N ALA A 156 -3.91 4.08 -15.87
CA ALA A 156 -4.80 3.28 -16.71
C ALA A 156 -5.19 2.00 -15.96
N TYR A 157 -6.48 1.66 -16.02
CA TYR A 157 -7.04 0.51 -15.36
C TYR A 157 -7.63 -0.44 -16.40
N LYS A 158 -7.38 -1.74 -16.24
CA LYS A 158 -7.95 -2.78 -17.12
C LYS A 158 -8.46 -3.95 -16.29
N THR A 159 -9.59 -4.50 -16.70
CA THR A 159 -10.20 -5.68 -16.08
C THR A 159 -10.39 -6.74 -17.14
N PHE A 160 -10.04 -7.98 -16.80
CA PHE A 160 -10.15 -9.11 -17.71
C PHE A 160 -11.00 -10.20 -17.06
N GLN A 161 -11.88 -10.82 -17.84
CA GLN A 161 -12.64 -11.97 -17.41
C GLN A 161 -11.90 -13.25 -17.80
N LEU A 162 -11.74 -14.15 -16.83
CA LEU A 162 -11.15 -15.47 -17.05
C LEU A 162 -12.23 -16.55 -17.03
N PRO A 163 -12.06 -17.66 -17.78
CA PRO A 163 -12.90 -18.84 -17.64
C PRO A 163 -12.92 -19.36 -16.20
N ARG A 164 -14.05 -19.94 -15.78
CA ARG A 164 -14.29 -20.35 -14.38
C ARG A 164 -13.33 -21.48 -13.96
N LYS A 165 -12.84 -21.41 -12.71
CA LYS A 165 -12.09 -22.46 -11.97
C LYS A 165 -10.64 -22.74 -12.35
N GLU A 166 -9.95 -21.86 -13.07
CA GLU A 166 -8.51 -22.06 -13.32
C GLU A 166 -7.64 -21.17 -12.41
N ARG A 167 -7.54 -21.52 -11.11
CA ARG A 167 -6.54 -20.91 -10.18
C ARG A 167 -5.12 -20.97 -10.78
N VAL A 168 -4.85 -21.99 -11.58
CA VAL A 168 -3.59 -22.17 -12.31
C VAL A 168 -3.39 -21.09 -13.37
N ILE A 169 -4.43 -20.69 -14.10
CA ILE A 169 -4.33 -19.60 -15.08
C ILE A 169 -4.03 -18.28 -14.38
N SER A 170 -4.75 -17.94 -13.31
CA SER A 170 -4.49 -16.68 -12.60
C SER A 170 -3.08 -16.63 -12.01
N ALA A 171 -2.57 -17.73 -11.47
CA ALA A 171 -1.17 -17.81 -11.04
C ALA A 171 -0.17 -17.64 -12.20
N LYS A 172 -0.43 -18.26 -13.36
CA LYS A 172 0.40 -18.10 -14.57
C LYS A 172 0.44 -16.65 -15.05
N ILE A 173 -0.70 -15.95 -15.09
CA ILE A 173 -0.77 -14.54 -15.47
C ILE A 173 0.08 -13.68 -14.52
N MET A 174 -0.04 -13.86 -13.21
CA MET A 174 0.77 -13.12 -12.23
C MET A 174 2.27 -13.39 -12.40
N ASN A 175 2.64 -14.65 -12.65
CA ASN A 175 4.03 -15.02 -12.91
C ASN A 175 4.56 -14.37 -14.19
N GLU A 176 3.78 -14.37 -15.27
CA GLU A 176 4.18 -13.75 -16.53
C GLU A 176 4.33 -12.23 -16.43
N ILE A 177 3.43 -11.55 -15.70
CA ILE A 177 3.55 -10.11 -15.42
C ILE A 177 4.90 -9.83 -14.77
N ARG A 178 5.28 -10.64 -13.77
CA ARG A 178 6.55 -10.51 -13.06
C ARG A 178 7.75 -10.84 -13.96
N GLN A 179 7.69 -11.94 -14.71
CA GLN A 179 8.78 -12.37 -15.60
C GLN A 179 9.06 -11.38 -16.73
N LYS A 180 8.01 -10.73 -17.24
CA LYS A 180 8.13 -9.69 -18.28
C LYS A 180 8.54 -8.33 -17.73
N GLY A 181 8.62 -8.17 -16.40
CA GLY A 181 8.95 -6.89 -15.77
C GLY A 181 7.92 -5.80 -16.05
N ILE A 182 6.65 -6.17 -16.23
CA ILE A 182 5.59 -5.18 -16.44
C ILE A 182 5.39 -4.42 -15.12
N ASP A 183 5.65 -3.12 -15.13
CA ASP A 183 5.43 -2.25 -13.99
C ASP A 183 3.93 -2.08 -13.74
N VAL A 184 3.46 -2.64 -12.62
CA VAL A 184 2.05 -2.65 -12.22
C VAL A 184 1.88 -1.93 -10.90
N TYR A 185 1.00 -0.93 -10.87
CA TYR A 185 0.65 -0.24 -9.64
C TYR A 185 -0.05 -1.18 -8.64
N ASP A 186 -1.01 -1.96 -9.14
CA ASP A 186 -1.71 -2.99 -8.38
C ASP A 186 -2.31 -4.04 -9.33
N VAL A 187 -2.43 -5.28 -8.87
CA VAL A 187 -3.07 -6.38 -9.61
C VAL A 187 -3.82 -7.28 -8.63
N MET A 188 -5.12 -7.45 -8.86
CA MET A 188 -5.99 -8.26 -8.01
C MET A 188 -6.66 -9.36 -8.81
N TYR A 189 -6.69 -10.58 -8.25
CA TYR A 189 -7.59 -11.64 -8.70
C TYR A 189 -8.85 -11.62 -7.83
N MET A 190 -10.00 -11.36 -8.46
CA MET A 190 -11.30 -11.39 -7.78
C MET A 190 -12.01 -12.71 -8.08
N MET A 191 -12.45 -13.40 -7.03
CA MET A 191 -13.19 -14.67 -7.17
C MET A 191 -14.58 -14.43 -7.77
N ASP A 192 -15.08 -15.42 -8.52
CA ASP A 192 -16.41 -15.39 -9.17
C ASP A 192 -17.55 -15.06 -8.20
N ILE A 193 -17.50 -15.64 -6.99
CA ILE A 193 -18.48 -15.39 -5.94
C ILE A 193 -18.49 -13.93 -5.48
N LEU A 194 -17.33 -13.29 -5.33
CA LEU A 194 -17.22 -11.89 -4.92
C LEU A 194 -17.73 -10.95 -6.01
N VAL A 195 -17.40 -11.24 -7.28
CA VAL A 195 -17.93 -10.49 -8.42
C VAL A 195 -19.46 -10.62 -8.48
N ARG A 196 -20.00 -11.82 -8.28
CA ARG A 196 -21.44 -12.08 -8.33
C ARG A 196 -22.17 -11.34 -7.20
N ILE A 197 -21.75 -11.55 -5.95
CA ILE A 197 -22.35 -10.88 -4.79
C ILE A 197 -22.24 -9.37 -4.95
N GLY A 198 -21.06 -8.85 -5.29
CA GLY A 198 -20.84 -7.42 -5.48
C GLY A 198 -21.67 -6.81 -6.61
N SER A 199 -22.00 -7.58 -7.65
CA SER A 199 -22.90 -7.14 -8.72
C SER A 199 -24.37 -7.16 -8.25
N GLU A 200 -24.77 -8.18 -7.49
CA GLU A 200 -26.14 -8.31 -6.96
C GLU A 200 -26.48 -7.22 -5.93
N ILE A 201 -25.52 -6.86 -5.07
CA ILE A 201 -25.71 -5.81 -4.05
C ILE A 201 -25.35 -4.39 -4.53
N GLY A 202 -24.98 -4.23 -5.80
CA GLY A 202 -24.62 -2.93 -6.39
C GLY A 202 -23.27 -2.34 -5.91
N MET A 203 -22.43 -3.13 -5.23
CA MET A 203 -21.09 -2.72 -4.77
C MET A 203 -20.14 -2.41 -5.94
N PHE A 204 -20.35 -3.07 -7.07
CA PHE A 204 -19.64 -2.78 -8.32
C PHE A 204 -20.62 -2.19 -9.34
N PRO A 205 -20.95 -0.87 -9.28
CA PRO A 205 -21.79 -0.22 -10.29
C PRO A 205 -21.18 -0.32 -11.70
N PHE A 206 -19.91 -0.73 -11.78
CA PHE A 206 -19.22 -1.16 -12.99
C PHE A 206 -20.00 -2.21 -13.81
N TRP A 207 -20.80 -3.10 -13.19
CA TRP A 207 -21.57 -4.10 -13.93
C TRP A 207 -22.72 -3.49 -14.74
N GLU A 208 -23.45 -2.52 -14.19
CA GLU A 208 -24.48 -1.76 -14.92
C GLU A 208 -23.84 -0.85 -15.98
N ASN A 209 -22.70 -0.23 -15.67
CA ASN A 209 -21.93 0.53 -16.65
C ASN A 209 -21.39 -0.35 -17.79
N LEU A 210 -20.88 -1.55 -17.52
CA LEU A 210 -20.43 -2.50 -18.56
C LEU A 210 -21.57 -2.98 -19.46
N LYS A 211 -22.78 -3.17 -18.90
CA LYS A 211 -23.98 -3.46 -19.70
C LYS A 211 -24.33 -2.29 -20.63
N SER A 212 -24.16 -1.04 -20.18
CA SER A 212 -24.36 0.15 -21.02
C SER A 212 -23.30 0.29 -22.12
N ILE A 213 -22.06 -0.13 -21.84
CA ILE A 213 -20.91 -0.07 -22.76
C ILE A 213 -21.01 -1.11 -23.89
N LYS A 214 -21.87 -2.14 -23.78
CA LYS A 214 -22.15 -3.09 -24.88
C LYS A 214 -22.62 -2.42 -26.19
N LYS A 215 -23.15 -1.20 -26.12
CA LYS A 215 -23.57 -0.42 -27.30
C LYS A 215 -22.48 0.51 -27.85
N THR A 216 -21.42 0.78 -27.09
CA THR A 216 -20.44 1.84 -27.40
C THR A 216 -19.04 1.31 -27.72
N LEU A 217 -18.71 0.09 -27.29
CA LEU A 217 -17.46 -0.57 -27.66
C LEU A 217 -17.70 -1.67 -28.69
N ASP A 218 -16.94 -1.59 -29.79
CA ASP A 218 -16.91 -2.60 -30.84
C ASP A 218 -16.70 -4.00 -30.24
N PRO A 219 -17.59 -4.98 -30.55
CA PRO A 219 -17.50 -6.36 -30.05
C PRO A 219 -16.17 -7.07 -30.33
N ARG A 220 -15.29 -6.51 -31.16
CA ARG A 220 -13.92 -6.98 -31.39
C ARG A 220 -12.94 -6.57 -30.29
N PHE A 221 -13.26 -5.57 -29.48
CA PHE A 221 -12.44 -5.08 -28.36
C PHE A 221 -12.96 -5.57 -26.99
N ILE A 222 -14.24 -5.95 -26.90
CA ILE A 222 -14.79 -6.67 -25.74
C ILE A 222 -14.64 -8.16 -26.03
N LEU A 223 -13.77 -8.83 -25.29
CA LEU A 223 -13.30 -10.18 -25.57
C LEU A 223 -12.45 -10.20 -26.84
N SER A 224 -11.14 -9.92 -26.69
CA SER A 224 -10.25 -10.75 -27.47
C SER A 224 -10.61 -12.20 -27.09
N ARG A 225 -11.23 -12.93 -28.03
CA ARG A 225 -11.14 -14.39 -28.10
C ARG A 225 -9.69 -14.76 -28.42
N GLY A 226 -8.76 -14.19 -27.64
CA GLY A 226 -7.34 -14.42 -27.75
C GLY A 226 -7.11 -15.82 -27.24
N LYS A 227 -7.08 -16.78 -28.17
CA LYS A 227 -6.15 -17.89 -28.00
C LYS A 227 -4.79 -17.26 -27.77
N PHE A 228 -4.33 -17.27 -26.53
CA PHE A 228 -2.94 -17.00 -26.23
C PHE A 228 -2.14 -18.21 -26.75
N ASN A 229 -1.65 -18.14 -28.00
CA ASN A 229 -0.57 -19.00 -28.45
C ASN A 229 0.73 -18.42 -27.91
N PHE A 230 1.21 -18.96 -26.79
CA PHE A 230 2.55 -18.66 -26.25
C PHE A 230 3.68 -19.38 -27.01
N TRP A 231 3.33 -20.23 -27.99
CA TRP A 231 4.26 -20.99 -28.82
C TRP A 231 3.93 -20.72 -30.28
N GLY A 232 4.92 -20.26 -31.04
CA GLY A 232 4.76 -20.04 -32.48
C GLY A 232 4.54 -21.37 -33.19
N GLU A 233 3.38 -21.56 -33.81
CA GLU A 233 3.23 -22.53 -34.89
C GLU A 233 3.82 -21.89 -36.16
N ASN A 234 5.13 -22.05 -36.36
CA ASN A 234 5.67 -22.11 -37.71
C ASN A 234 5.58 -23.56 -38.17
N GLY A 235 4.52 -23.84 -38.92
CA GLY A 235 4.38 -25.07 -39.66
C GLY A 235 3.68 -24.80 -40.99
N LYS A 236 4.48 -24.58 -42.05
CA LYS A 236 4.44 -25.30 -43.34
C LYS A 236 5.09 -24.51 -44.49
N LYS A 237 6.37 -24.77 -44.75
CA LYS A 237 6.87 -25.45 -45.96
C LYS A 237 8.20 -26.09 -45.64
#